data_AF-A0A735FS53-F1
#
_entry.id   AF-A0A735FS53-F1
#
_cell.length_a   1.000
_cell.length_b   1.000
_cell.length_c   1.000
_cell.angle_alpha   90.00
_cell.angle_beta   90.00
_cell.angle_gamma   90.00
#
_symmetry.space_group_name_H-M   'P 1'
#
loop_
_entity.id
_entity.type
_entity.pdbx_description
1 polymer ?
#
loop_
_entity_poly.entity_id
_entity_poly.type
_entity_poly.pdbx_seq_one_letter_code
_entity_poly.pdbx_strand_id
1 'polypeptide(L)'
;LYNNNSTIFDSFVDSKYSRYGRALSFIRSAKRDFDPAMKISHYCSALESLFSTDSSELSHKLSERIAIFLKPYNFDPITTFDEIKSFYNIRSKVTHGDSLRSSKVGKLPEESIKLDNYLREIMNIIINSDELMGVFNGDKDSFESYFKKKLLLGI
;
A
#
# COMPACT_ATOMS: atom_id res chain seq x y z
N LEU A 1 -14.89 26.76 32.88
CA LEU A 1 -14.08 25.67 33.48
C LEU A 1 -14.38 24.40 32.69
N TYR A 2 -13.45 24.05 31.79
CA TYR A 2 -13.27 22.82 31.00
C TYR A 2 -14.46 21.85 30.82
N ASN A 3 -15.15 21.97 29.67
CA ASN A 3 -15.81 20.83 29.03
C ASN A 3 -14.74 20.03 28.29
N ASN A 4 -14.24 18.98 28.94
CA ASN A 4 -13.24 18.07 28.40
C ASN A 4 -13.94 16.77 27.99
N ASN A 5 -14.54 16.75 26.80
CA ASN A 5 -14.98 15.52 26.13
C ASN A 5 -14.30 15.42 24.76
N SER A 6 -12.97 15.42 24.81
CA SER A 6 -12.09 14.88 23.79
C SER A 6 -12.20 13.35 23.80
N THR A 7 -13.35 12.81 23.39
CA THR A 7 -13.43 11.43 22.88
C THR A 7 -12.77 11.42 21.50
N ILE A 8 -11.44 11.47 21.49
CA ILE A 8 -10.59 11.37 20.31
C ILE A 8 -10.60 9.91 19.86
N PHE A 9 -11.62 9.57 19.08
CA PHE A 9 -11.51 8.52 18.07
C PHE A 9 -11.62 9.21 16.72
N ASP A 10 -10.64 10.08 16.41
CA ASP A 10 -10.35 10.36 15.00
C ASP A 10 -9.85 9.04 14.41
N SER A 11 -10.78 8.30 13.80
CA SER A 11 -10.47 7.05 13.12
C SER A 11 -9.49 7.36 11.99
N PHE A 12 -8.45 6.55 11.80
CA PHE A 12 -7.56 6.66 10.64
C PHE A 12 -8.29 6.40 9.31
N VAL A 13 -9.55 5.99 9.36
CA VAL A 13 -10.46 5.83 8.22
C VAL A 13 -11.16 7.16 7.86
N ASP A 14 -11.06 8.19 8.70
CA ASP A 14 -11.60 9.53 8.43
C ASP A 14 -10.91 10.14 7.21
N SER A 15 -11.67 10.84 6.37
CA SER A 15 -11.21 11.48 5.12
C SER A 15 -10.20 12.59 5.34
N LYS A 16 -10.05 13.04 6.59
CA LYS A 16 -9.01 13.99 7.03
C LYS A 16 -7.60 13.38 7.05
N TYR A 17 -7.48 12.05 7.11
CA TYR A 17 -6.19 11.38 7.08
C TYR A 17 -5.72 11.19 5.64
N SER A 18 -4.58 11.78 5.30
CA SER A 18 -3.99 11.65 3.97
C SER A 18 -3.66 10.18 3.65
N ARG A 19 -3.61 9.84 2.35
CA ARG A 19 -3.27 8.47 1.89
C ARG A 19 -1.97 7.99 2.51
N TYR A 20 -0.99 8.89 2.59
CA TYR A 20 0.30 8.67 3.24
C TYR A 20 0.15 8.36 4.75
N GLY A 21 -0.63 9.16 5.48
CA GLY A 21 -0.86 8.95 6.93
C GLY A 21 -1.57 7.63 7.23
N ARG A 22 -2.52 7.24 6.38
CA ARG A 22 -3.20 5.93 6.47
C ARG A 22 -2.24 4.78 6.24
N ALA A 23 -1.42 4.87 5.20
CA ALA A 23 -0.39 3.88 4.90
C ALA A 23 0.60 3.72 6.06
N LEU A 24 1.05 4.83 6.65
CA LEU A 24 1.94 4.82 7.80
C LEU A 24 1.31 4.12 9.02
N SER A 25 0.01 4.27 9.23
CA SER A 25 -0.72 3.60 10.32
C SER A 25 -0.73 2.09 10.12
N PHE A 26 -1.00 1.60 8.91
CA PHE A 26 -0.93 0.17 8.58
C PHE A 26 0.49 -0.40 8.72
N ILE A 27 1.51 0.34 8.28
CA ILE A 27 2.93 -0.07 8.45
C ILE A 27 3.27 -0.21 9.95
N ARG A 28 2.79 0.72 10.79
CA ARG A 28 2.99 0.63 12.25
C ARG A 28 2.30 -0.59 12.85
N SER A 29 1.11 -0.94 12.39
CA SER A 29 0.41 -2.17 12.82
C SER A 29 1.18 -3.41 12.42
N ALA A 30 1.62 -3.51 11.16
CA ALA A 30 2.43 -4.64 10.69
C ALA A 30 3.71 -4.85 11.53
N LYS A 31 4.39 -3.77 11.90
CA LYS A 31 5.61 -3.85 12.72
C LYS A 31 5.38 -4.40 14.13
N ARG A 32 4.14 -4.35 14.64
CA ARG A 32 3.77 -4.90 15.95
C ARG A 32 3.34 -6.36 15.89
N ASP A 33 3.03 -6.87 14.71
CA ASP A 33 2.67 -8.28 14.55
C ASP A 33 3.90 -9.18 14.56
N PHE A 34 3.71 -10.41 15.04
CA PHE A 34 4.71 -11.47 14.97
C PHE A 34 4.50 -12.40 13.78
N ASP A 35 3.25 -12.54 13.31
CA ASP A 35 2.89 -13.39 12.19
C ASP A 35 3.20 -12.72 10.84
N PRO A 36 4.11 -13.29 10.01
CA PRO A 36 4.42 -12.78 8.68
C PRO A 36 3.19 -12.66 7.75
N ALA A 37 2.20 -13.55 7.89
CA ALA A 37 0.96 -13.47 7.11
C ALA A 37 0.15 -12.21 7.46
N MET A 38 0.05 -11.88 8.75
CA MET A 38 -0.60 -10.65 9.22
C MET A 38 0.17 -9.42 8.76
N LYS A 39 1.52 -9.46 8.81
CA LYS A 39 2.36 -8.38 8.28
C LYS A 39 2.08 -8.10 6.82
N ILE A 40 2.05 -9.15 5.98
CA ILE A 40 1.72 -9.01 4.56
C ILE A 40 0.34 -8.40 4.38
N SER A 41 -0.64 -8.83 5.17
CA SER A 41 -2.00 -8.27 5.12
C SER A 41 -2.01 -6.76 5.40
N HIS A 42 -1.37 -6.34 6.49
CA HIS A 42 -1.26 -4.92 6.84
C HIS A 42 -0.47 -4.11 5.81
N TYR A 43 0.63 -4.65 5.28
CA TYR A 43 1.39 -4.00 4.22
C TYR A 43 0.60 -3.86 2.91
N CYS A 44 -0.19 -4.86 2.53
CA CYS A 44 -1.10 -4.74 1.39
C CYS A 44 -2.14 -3.63 1.63
N SER A 45 -2.71 -3.52 2.85
CA SER A 45 -3.63 -2.42 3.17
C SER A 45 -2.96 -1.04 3.19
N ALA A 46 -1.65 -0.97 3.49
CA ALA A 46 -0.87 0.25 3.32
C ALA A 46 -0.77 0.64 1.83
N LEU A 47 -0.43 -0.32 0.96
CA LEU A 47 -0.38 -0.11 -0.49
C LEU A 47 -1.74 0.27 -1.06
N GLU A 48 -2.83 -0.38 -0.63
CA GLU A 48 -4.19 -0.02 -1.01
C GLU A 48 -4.51 1.43 -0.61
N SER A 49 -4.10 1.86 0.59
CA SER A 49 -4.34 3.23 1.04
C SER A 49 -3.59 4.26 0.19
N LEU A 50 -2.39 3.92 -0.28
CA LEU A 50 -1.58 4.78 -1.16
C LEU A 50 -2.13 4.82 -2.58
N PHE A 51 -2.35 3.66 -3.19
CA PHE A 51 -2.51 3.54 -4.64
C PHE A 51 -3.93 3.20 -5.10
N SER A 52 -4.82 2.81 -4.19
CA SER A 52 -6.20 2.48 -4.53
C SER A 52 -7.14 3.67 -4.37
N THR A 53 -8.13 3.69 -5.24
CA THR A 53 -9.20 4.70 -5.29
C THR A 53 -10.58 4.08 -5.43
N ASP A 54 -10.66 2.82 -5.84
CA ASP A 54 -11.87 2.04 -6.08
C ASP A 54 -11.64 0.57 -5.70
N SER A 55 -12.74 -0.16 -5.44
CA SER A 55 -12.70 -1.57 -5.06
C SER A 55 -12.70 -2.54 -6.25
N SER A 56 -12.92 -2.07 -7.47
CA SER A 56 -12.97 -2.90 -8.68
C SER A 56 -11.56 -3.22 -9.19
N GLU A 57 -11.30 -4.51 -9.45
CA GLU A 57 -10.03 -5.02 -9.99
C GLU A 57 -8.79 -4.62 -9.16
N LEU A 58 -8.98 -4.54 -7.85
CA LEU A 58 -8.02 -3.97 -6.90
C LEU A 58 -6.62 -4.57 -7.06
N SER A 59 -6.49 -5.90 -7.15
CA SER A 59 -5.18 -6.55 -7.30
C SER A 59 -4.44 -6.13 -8.58
N HIS A 60 -5.14 -6.04 -9.72
CA HIS A 60 -4.52 -5.72 -11.01
C HIS A 60 -4.12 -4.24 -11.06
N LYS A 61 -5.07 -3.33 -10.76
CA LYS A 61 -4.83 -1.88 -10.77
C LYS A 61 -3.76 -1.48 -9.77
N LEU A 62 -3.75 -2.09 -8.58
CA LEU A 62 -2.74 -1.84 -7.57
C LEU A 62 -1.34 -2.25 -8.06
N SER A 63 -1.21 -3.46 -8.61
CA SER A 63 0.06 -3.97 -9.12
C SER A 63 0.58 -3.13 -10.28
N GLU A 64 -0.30 -2.72 -11.20
CA GLU A 64 0.03 -1.85 -12.34
C GLU A 64 0.50 -0.47 -11.89
N ARG A 65 -0.24 0.18 -10.99
CA ARG A 65 0.11 1.51 -10.48
C ARG A 65 1.45 1.51 -9.77
N ILE A 66 1.72 0.50 -8.94
CA ILE A 66 2.99 0.39 -8.21
C ILE A 66 4.16 0.12 -9.18
N ALA A 67 3.98 -0.77 -10.16
CA ALA A 67 4.99 -1.04 -11.18
C ALA A 67 5.34 0.23 -11.98
N ILE A 68 4.33 1.00 -12.40
CA ILE A 68 4.53 2.25 -13.14
C ILE A 68 5.16 3.33 -12.24
N PHE A 69 4.75 3.39 -10.98
CA PHE A 69 5.31 4.33 -10.02
C PHE A 69 6.79 4.07 -9.74
N LEU A 70 7.19 2.81 -9.61
CA LEU A 70 8.57 2.40 -9.30
C LEU A 70 9.50 2.33 -10.52
N LYS A 71 8.95 2.26 -11.74
CA LYS A 71 9.71 2.22 -12.99
C LYS A 71 10.81 3.31 -13.10
N PRO A 72 10.57 4.59 -12.75
CA PRO A 72 11.62 5.63 -12.81
C PRO A 72 12.73 5.45 -11.77
N TYR A 73 12.54 4.58 -10.78
CA TYR A 73 13.42 4.37 -9.64
C TYR A 73 14.20 3.04 -9.75
N ASN A 74 14.51 2.63 -10.98
CA ASN A 74 15.30 1.42 -11.29
C ASN A 74 14.65 0.08 -10.90
N PHE A 75 13.34 0.05 -10.67
CA PHE A 75 12.61 -1.22 -10.51
C PHE A 75 12.15 -1.77 -11.85
N ASP A 76 12.26 -3.08 -12.02
CA ASP A 76 11.70 -3.77 -13.18
C ASP A 76 10.16 -3.80 -13.07
N PRO A 77 9.41 -3.19 -14.02
CA PRO A 77 7.96 -3.10 -13.91
C PRO A 77 7.26 -4.45 -13.94
N ILE A 78 7.77 -5.41 -14.72
CA ILE A 78 7.16 -6.74 -14.89
C ILE A 78 7.30 -7.52 -13.58
N THR A 79 8.52 -7.58 -13.06
CA THR A 79 8.84 -8.23 -11.78
C THR A 79 8.06 -7.59 -10.64
N THR A 80 8.03 -6.25 -10.57
CA THR A 80 7.27 -5.52 -9.56
C THR A 80 5.78 -5.87 -9.63
N PHE A 81 5.20 -5.89 -10.83
CA PHE A 81 3.79 -6.24 -11.02
C PHE A 81 3.47 -7.65 -10.50
N ASP A 82 4.27 -8.65 -10.91
CA ASP A 82 4.05 -10.05 -10.52
C ASP A 82 4.22 -10.27 -9.01
N GLU A 83 5.19 -9.59 -8.39
CA GLU A 83 5.45 -9.67 -6.96
C GLU A 83 4.33 -9.03 -6.14
N ILE A 84 3.91 -7.81 -6.49
CA ILE A 84 2.79 -7.14 -5.81
C ILE A 84 1.51 -7.97 -5.93
N LYS A 85 1.25 -8.54 -7.11
CA LYS A 85 0.11 -9.43 -7.33
C LYS A 85 0.21 -10.70 -6.46
N SER A 86 1.41 -11.27 -6.32
CA SER A 86 1.66 -12.41 -5.43
C SER A 86 1.37 -12.09 -3.97
N PHE A 87 1.87 -10.96 -3.45
CA PHE A 87 1.60 -10.51 -2.07
C PHE A 87 0.10 -10.30 -1.82
N TYR A 88 -0.60 -9.71 -2.79
CA TYR A 88 -2.04 -9.48 -2.68
C TYR A 88 -2.83 -10.80 -2.62
N ASN A 89 -2.40 -11.81 -3.40
CA ASN A 89 -2.98 -13.15 -3.33
C ASN A 89 -2.78 -13.80 -1.96
N ILE A 90 -1.64 -13.57 -1.31
CA ILE A 90 -1.39 -14.02 0.07
C ILE A 90 -2.37 -13.31 1.02
N ARG A 91 -2.46 -11.98 0.96
CA ARG A 91 -3.40 -11.21 1.79
C ARG A 91 -4.83 -11.69 1.64
N SER A 92 -5.30 -11.90 0.41
CA SER A 92 -6.66 -12.37 0.13
C SER A 92 -6.98 -13.69 0.84
N LYS A 93 -6.06 -14.66 0.77
CA LYS A 93 -6.19 -15.95 1.46
C LYS A 93 -6.25 -15.77 2.98
N VAL A 94 -5.35 -14.96 3.51
CA VAL A 94 -5.24 -14.66 4.93
C VAL A 94 -6.51 -14.00 5.47
N THR A 95 -7.05 -13.00 4.77
CA THR A 95 -8.26 -12.29 5.19
C THR A 95 -9.54 -13.12 5.06
N HIS A 96 -9.58 -14.06 4.12
CA HIS A 96 -10.71 -14.97 3.94
C HIS A 96 -10.59 -16.28 4.73
N GLY A 97 -9.53 -16.43 5.53
CA GLY A 97 -9.29 -17.64 6.33
C GLY A 97 -9.00 -18.89 5.50
N ASP A 98 -8.60 -18.72 4.23
CA ASP A 98 -8.26 -19.82 3.33
C ASP A 98 -6.87 -20.37 3.66
N SER A 99 -6.73 -21.70 3.58
CA SER A 99 -5.49 -22.39 3.90
C SER A 99 -4.42 -22.11 2.84
N LEU A 100 -3.24 -21.65 3.28
CA LEU A 100 -2.06 -21.59 2.42
C LEU A 100 -1.43 -22.98 2.30
N ARG A 101 -1.05 -23.36 1.07
CA ARG A 101 -0.24 -24.57 0.86
C ARG A 101 1.05 -24.45 1.67
N SER A 102 1.47 -25.53 2.33
CA SER A 102 2.66 -25.59 3.21
C SER A 102 3.92 -25.00 2.56
N SER A 103 4.12 -25.19 1.26
CA SER A 103 5.24 -24.63 0.49
C SER A 103 5.25 -23.10 0.39
N LYS A 104 4.10 -22.43 0.51
CA LYS A 104 4.01 -20.96 0.58
C LYS A 104 4.18 -20.44 2.00
N VAL A 105 3.77 -21.22 3.01
CA VAL A 105 3.91 -20.84 4.42
C VAL A 105 5.38 -20.62 4.81
N GLY A 106 6.28 -21.50 4.35
CA GLY A 106 7.72 -21.37 4.61
C GLY A 106 8.36 -20.11 4.00
N LYS A 107 7.77 -19.53 2.96
CA LYS A 107 8.27 -18.32 2.29
C LYS A 107 7.70 -17.02 2.86
N LEU A 108 6.66 -17.08 3.69
CA LEU A 108 6.00 -15.89 4.22
C LEU A 108 6.95 -14.90 4.92
N PRO A 109 7.97 -15.34 5.68
CA PRO A 109 8.94 -14.40 6.25
C PRO A 109 9.70 -13.61 5.18
N GLU A 110 10.19 -14.29 4.13
CA GLU A 110 10.92 -13.67 3.02
C GLU A 110 10.03 -12.71 2.23
N GLU A 111 8.82 -13.15 1.89
CA GLU A 111 7.82 -12.33 1.20
C GLU A 111 7.43 -11.09 2.02
N SER A 112 7.27 -11.24 3.35
CA SER A 112 6.99 -10.12 4.25
C SER A 112 8.13 -9.10 4.29
N ILE A 113 9.38 -9.54 4.29
CA ILE A 113 10.55 -8.64 4.27
C ILE A 113 10.61 -7.91 2.93
N LYS A 114 10.39 -8.64 1.84
CA LYS A 114 10.41 -8.08 0.49
C LYS A 114 9.35 -7.00 0.30
N LEU A 115 8.13 -7.26 0.77
CA LEU A 115 7.05 -6.29 0.75
C LEU A 115 7.31 -5.07 1.66
N ASP A 116 7.92 -5.26 2.84
CA ASP A 116 8.36 -4.14 3.69
C ASP A 116 9.39 -3.26 2.96
N ASN A 117 10.33 -3.85 2.22
CA ASN A 117 11.30 -3.10 1.43
C ASN A 117 10.62 -2.27 0.34
N TYR A 118 9.67 -2.85 -0.42
CA TYR A 118 8.89 -2.08 -1.40
C TYR A 118 8.18 -0.89 -0.76
N LEU A 119 7.51 -1.11 0.38
CA LEU A 119 6.83 -0.02 1.09
C LEU A 119 7.80 1.05 1.57
N ARG A 120 8.98 0.68 2.08
CA ARG A 120 9.99 1.65 2.51
C ARG A 120 10.47 2.51 1.36
N GLU A 121 10.78 1.91 0.21
CA GLU A 121 11.22 2.63 -0.97
C GLU A 121 10.11 3.57 -1.47
N ILE A 122 8.87 3.08 -1.58
CA ILE A 122 7.72 3.91 -1.95
C ILE A 122 7.54 5.10 -0.99
N MET A 123 7.57 4.85 0.32
CA MET A 123 7.38 5.89 1.34
C MET A 123 8.53 6.91 1.30
N ASN A 124 9.77 6.47 1.06
CA ASN A 124 10.94 7.32 0.89
C ASN A 124 10.86 8.16 -0.38
N ILE A 125 10.40 7.59 -1.49
CA ILE A 125 10.20 8.33 -2.74
C ILE A 125 9.16 9.43 -2.55
N ILE A 126 8.03 9.12 -1.90
CA ILE A 126 6.94 10.08 -1.67
C ILE A 126 7.39 11.19 -0.72
N ILE A 127 8.08 10.87 0.38
CA ILE A 127 8.49 11.89 1.37
C ILE A 127 9.59 12.83 0.86
N ASN A 128 10.43 12.37 -0.07
CA ASN A 128 11.52 13.17 -0.64
C ASN A 128 11.09 14.01 -1.85
N SER A 129 9.79 14.04 -2.19
CA SER A 129 9.26 14.83 -3.30
C SER A 129 8.01 15.59 -2.87
N ASP A 130 8.10 16.92 -2.80
CA ASP A 130 6.95 17.78 -2.49
C ASP A 130 5.82 17.62 -3.50
N GLU A 131 6.15 17.39 -4.77
CA GLU A 131 5.18 17.11 -5.84
C GLU A 131 4.41 15.82 -5.56
N LEU A 132 5.11 14.71 -5.28
CA LEU A 132 4.45 13.44 -4.96
C LEU A 132 3.66 13.55 -3.67
N MET A 133 4.20 14.20 -2.65
CA MET A 133 3.48 14.44 -1.40
C MET A 133 2.17 15.21 -1.65
N GLY A 134 2.19 16.19 -2.56
CA GLY A 134 1.00 16.90 -3.04
C GLY A 134 -0.01 15.97 -3.73
N VAL A 135 0.44 15.06 -4.60
CA VAL A 135 -0.44 14.10 -5.29
C VAL A 135 -1.06 13.09 -4.32
N PHE A 136 -0.28 12.53 -3.38
CA PHE A 136 -0.77 11.53 -2.42
C PHE A 136 -1.60 12.14 -1.28
N ASN A 137 -1.41 13.42 -0.96
CA ASN A 137 -2.26 14.13 0.01
C ASN A 137 -3.43 14.89 -0.64
N GLY A 138 -3.43 14.99 -1.97
CA GLY A 138 -4.47 15.67 -2.74
C GLY A 138 -5.78 14.89 -2.85
N ASP A 139 -6.71 15.44 -3.59
CA ASP A 139 -8.01 14.82 -3.86
C ASP A 139 -7.91 13.61 -4.80
N LYS A 140 -9.00 12.83 -4.86
CA LYS A 140 -9.06 11.60 -5.67
C LYS A 140 -8.90 11.88 -7.17
N ASP A 141 -9.41 12.99 -7.69
CA ASP A 141 -9.40 13.29 -9.12
C ASP A 141 -7.99 13.70 -9.59
N SER A 142 -7.29 14.47 -8.76
CA SER A 142 -5.87 14.81 -8.97
C SER A 142 -4.99 13.56 -9.00
N PHE A 143 -5.21 12.64 -8.05
CA PHE A 143 -4.50 11.36 -7.99
C PHE A 143 -4.77 10.48 -9.23
N GLU A 144 -6.03 10.32 -9.62
CA GLU A 144 -6.41 9.56 -10.82
C GLU A 144 -5.79 10.15 -12.09
N SER A 145 -5.84 11.48 -12.20
CA SER A 145 -5.26 12.20 -13.34
C SER A 145 -3.75 12.01 -13.46
N TYR A 146 -3.04 11.97 -12.33
CA TYR A 146 -1.60 11.68 -12.29
C TYR A 146 -1.29 10.28 -12.85
N PHE A 147 -1.94 9.24 -12.32
CA PHE A 147 -1.70 7.86 -12.78
C PHE A 147 -2.18 7.64 -14.20
N LYS A 148 -3.31 8.23 -14.61
CA LYS A 148 -3.79 8.17 -16.00
C LYS A 148 -2.80 8.77 -16.98
N LYS A 149 -2.16 9.91 -16.64
CA LYS A 149 -1.10 10.49 -17.46
C LYS A 149 0.11 9.57 -17.57
N LYS A 150 0.59 9.00 -16.46
CA LYS A 150 1.71 8.04 -16.49
C LYS A 150 1.40 6.79 -17.32
N LEU A 151 0.19 6.24 -17.18
CA LEU A 151 -0.29 5.08 -17.94
C LEU A 151 -0.36 5.34 -19.44
N LEU A 152 -0.99 6.44 -19.85
CA LEU A 152 -1.24 6.72 -21.26
C LEU A 152 -0.06 7.35 -21.99
N LEU A 153 0.80 8.10 -21.29
CA LEU A 153 1.92 8.81 -21.90
C LEU A 153 3.26 8.09 -21.71
N GLY A 154 3.33 7.08 -20.82
CA GLY A 154 4.54 6.28 -20.60
C GLY A 154 5.73 7.00 -19.96
N ILE A 155 5.51 8.23 -19.48
CA ILE A 155 6.47 9.13 -18.79
C ILE A 155 6.37 9.02 -17.28
#